data_AF-A0A849GQA3-F1
#
_entry.id   AF-A0A849GQA3-F1
#
_cell.length_a   1.000
_cell.length_b   1.000
_cell.length_c   1.000
_cell.angle_alpha   90.00
_cell.angle_beta   90.00
_cell.angle_gamma   90.00
#
_symmetry.space_group_name_H-M   'P 1'
#
loop_
_entity.id
_entity.type
_entity.pdbx_description
1 polymer ?
#
loop_
_entity_poly.entity_id
_entity_poly.type
_entity_poly.pdbx_seq_one_letter_code
_entity_poly.pdbx_strand_id
1 'polypeptide(L)'
;MDGFSVLFPADLAPWAGVVLLGVSFLGSFVTVALGIGGGALLLAVMASLMPPAALIPVHGVVQLGSNLFRAGLMIRHCHWPPILAFAGGSAAGAVLGGAVAIDLPPGAVLIGVGAFVIF
;
A
#
# COMPACT_ATOMS: atom_id res chain seq x y z
N MET A 1 25.79 -0.66 15.90
CA MET A 1 24.57 -0.67 15.07
C MET A 1 24.00 0.72 15.16
N ASP A 2 24.09 1.48 14.10
CA ASP A 2 23.62 2.87 14.06
C ASP A 2 22.10 2.81 14.20
N GLY A 3 21.48 3.58 15.10
CA GLY A 3 20.06 3.43 15.46
C GLY A 3 19.08 3.47 14.28
N PHE A 4 19.54 4.02 13.14
CA PHE A 4 18.83 4.05 11.87
C PHE A 4 18.63 2.66 11.23
N SER A 5 19.61 1.76 11.39
CA SER A 5 19.55 0.38 10.87
C SER A 5 18.57 -0.52 11.63
N VAL A 6 18.10 -0.10 12.81
CA VAL A 6 17.12 -0.84 13.62
C VAL A 6 15.69 -0.59 13.15
N LEU A 7 15.43 0.52 12.45
CA LEU A 7 14.07 0.92 12.03
C LEU A 7 13.59 0.23 10.76
N PHE A 8 14.49 -0.37 9.98
CA PHE A 8 14.18 -0.98 8.68
C PHE A 8 14.54 -2.46 8.66
N PRO A 9 13.82 -3.29 7.87
CA PRO A 9 14.17 -4.69 7.68
C PRO A 9 15.61 -4.84 7.16
N ALA A 10 16.30 -5.89 7.59
CA ALA A 10 17.69 -6.15 7.18
C ALA A 10 17.85 -6.28 5.64
N ASP A 11 16.78 -6.70 4.96
CA ASP A 11 16.74 -6.91 3.52
C ASP A 11 16.41 -5.62 2.73
N LEU A 12 16.20 -4.49 3.42
CA LEU A 12 15.90 -3.20 2.83
C LEU A 12 16.99 -2.19 3.17
N ALA A 13 17.59 -1.59 2.14
CA ALA A 13 18.55 -0.53 2.35
C ALA A 13 17.88 0.65 3.10
N PRO A 14 18.49 1.22 4.16
CA PRO A 14 17.84 2.24 4.98
C PRO A 14 17.40 3.49 4.20
N TRP A 15 18.14 3.87 3.16
CA TRP A 15 17.77 4.99 2.27
C TRP A 15 16.46 4.70 1.51
N ALA A 16 16.23 3.45 1.09
CA ALA A 16 15.01 3.06 0.39
C ALA A 16 13.82 3.15 1.34
N GLY A 17 14.01 2.77 2.60
CA GLY A 17 13.02 2.96 3.65
C GLY A 17 12.59 4.42 3.83
N VAL A 18 13.54 5.35 3.84
CA VAL A 18 13.24 6.80 3.90
C VAL A 18 12.46 7.26 2.68
N VAL A 19 12.86 6.82 1.47
CA VAL A 19 12.16 7.15 0.23
C VAL A 19 10.72 6.65 0.30
N LEU A 20 10.49 5.41 0.74
CA LEU A 20 9.16 4.84 0.87
C LEU A 20 8.28 5.60 1.87
N LEU A 21 8.85 6.04 3.00
CA LEU A 21 8.13 6.88 3.96
C LEU A 21 7.75 8.23 3.35
N GLY A 22 8.68 8.89 2.66
CA GLY A 22 8.44 10.15 1.97
C GLY A 22 7.37 10.03 0.87
N VAL A 23 7.47 9.01 0.02
CA VAL A 23 6.49 8.73 -1.03
C VAL A 23 5.13 8.35 -0.45
N SER A 24 5.08 7.59 0.65
CA SER A 24 3.82 7.30 1.34
C SER A 24 3.14 8.57 1.84
N PHE A 25 3.91 9.49 2.43
CA PHE A 25 3.38 10.78 2.87
C PHE A 25 2.85 11.61 1.68
N LEU A 26 3.66 11.76 0.62
CA LEU A 26 3.27 12.47 -0.60
C LEU A 26 2.06 11.82 -1.27
N GLY A 27 2.03 10.49 -1.34
CA GLY A 27 0.91 9.73 -1.87
C GLY A 27 -0.38 10.01 -1.10
N SER A 28 -0.32 10.06 0.23
CA SER A 28 -1.49 10.42 1.04
C SER A 28 -1.96 11.84 0.75
N PHE A 29 -1.05 12.80 0.62
CA PHE A 29 -1.36 14.17 0.21
C PHE A 29 -2.02 14.22 -1.18
N VAL A 30 -1.47 13.50 -2.16
CA VAL A 30 -2.03 13.38 -3.51
C VAL A 30 -3.45 12.80 -3.47
N THR A 31 -3.69 11.74 -2.68
CA THR A 31 -5.02 11.17 -2.54
C THR A 31 -6.02 12.15 -1.92
N VAL A 32 -5.60 12.95 -0.93
CA VAL A 32 -6.48 13.97 -0.33
C VAL A 32 -6.75 15.11 -1.32
N ALA A 33 -5.71 15.62 -1.98
CA ALA A 33 -5.80 16.79 -2.85
C ALA A 33 -6.52 16.50 -4.18
N LEU A 34 -6.26 15.34 -4.78
CA LEU A 34 -6.77 14.95 -6.11
C LEU A 34 -7.86 13.88 -6.04
N GLY A 35 -8.10 13.28 -4.89
CA GLY A 35 -9.10 12.22 -4.69
C GLY A 35 -8.63 10.81 -5.10
N ILE A 36 -7.50 10.65 -5.80
CA ILE A 36 -7.04 9.36 -6.33
C ILE A 36 -5.51 9.32 -6.53
N GLY A 37 -4.95 8.13 -6.83
CA GLY A 37 -3.63 7.95 -7.42
C GLY A 37 -2.46 7.77 -6.44
N GLY A 38 -2.56 8.30 -5.22
CA GLY A 38 -1.48 8.20 -4.22
C GLY A 38 -1.01 6.77 -3.90
N GLY A 39 -1.95 5.81 -3.83
CA GLY A 39 -1.60 4.40 -3.63
C GLY A 39 -0.89 3.79 -4.84
N ALA A 40 -1.33 4.10 -6.06
CA ALA A 40 -0.69 3.63 -7.29
C ALA A 40 0.74 4.20 -7.43
N LEU A 41 0.94 5.48 -7.08
CA LEU A 41 2.26 6.10 -7.00
C LEU A 41 3.18 5.33 -6.04
N LEU A 42 2.71 5.06 -4.83
CA LEU A 42 3.48 4.31 -3.84
C LEU A 42 3.81 2.91 -4.33
N LEU A 43 2.84 2.21 -4.92
CA LEU A 43 3.00 0.86 -5.44
C LEU A 43 4.03 0.80 -6.57
N ALA A 44 4.05 1.80 -7.47
CA ALA A 44 5.03 1.90 -8.54
C ALA A 44 6.46 2.08 -8.00
N VAL A 45 6.64 2.90 -6.95
CA VAL A 45 7.93 3.08 -6.29
C VAL A 45 8.35 1.81 -5.54
N MET A 46 7.43 1.17 -4.82
CA MET A 46 7.68 -0.11 -4.13
C MET A 46 8.13 -1.19 -5.12
N ALA A 47 7.55 -1.25 -6.33
CA ALA A 47 7.91 -2.24 -7.35
C ALA A 47 9.36 -2.12 -7.83
N SER A 48 9.97 -0.95 -7.65
CA SER A 48 11.36 -0.69 -8.01
C SER A 48 12.35 -0.93 -6.85
N LEU A 49 11.86 -0.90 -5.60
CA LEU A 49 12.72 -0.87 -4.40
C LEU A 49 12.56 -2.08 -3.48
N MET A 50 11.50 -2.87 -3.64
CA MET A 50 11.16 -3.97 -2.74
C MET A 50 11.13 -5.33 -3.44
N PRO A 51 11.44 -6.42 -2.73
CA PRO A 51 11.20 -7.77 -3.24
C PRO A 51 9.71 -7.95 -3.59
N PRO A 52 9.38 -8.62 -4.73
CA PRO A 52 7.99 -8.79 -5.16
C PRO A 52 7.09 -9.46 -4.11
N ALA A 53 7.63 -10.40 -3.34
CA ALA A 53 6.91 -11.07 -2.26
C ALA A 53 6.49 -10.13 -1.12
N ALA A 54 7.25 -9.05 -0.88
CA ALA A 54 6.95 -8.05 0.15
C ALA A 54 6.04 -6.92 -0.37
N LEU A 55 5.91 -6.78 -1.68
CA LEU A 55 5.25 -5.64 -2.32
C LEU A 55 3.79 -5.48 -1.89
N ILE A 56 2.97 -6.50 -2.13
CA ILE A 56 1.54 -6.49 -1.82
C ILE A 56 1.27 -6.32 -0.32
N PRO A 57 1.89 -7.11 0.60
CA PRO A 57 1.60 -6.99 2.02
C PRO A 57 2.06 -5.64 2.61
N VAL A 58 3.25 -5.15 2.23
CA VAL A 58 3.76 -3.87 2.75
C VAL A 58 2.92 -2.71 2.23
N HIS A 59 2.59 -2.71 0.93
CA HIS A 59 1.67 -1.72 0.38
C HIS A 59 0.32 -1.73 1.11
N GLY A 60 -0.26 -2.91 1.32
CA GLY A 60 -1.54 -3.07 2.01
C GLY A 60 -1.55 -2.48 3.42
N VAL A 61 -0.53 -2.77 4.23
CA VAL A 61 -0.41 -2.22 5.60
C VAL A 61 -0.25 -0.70 5.59
N VAL A 62 0.62 -0.18 4.72
CA VAL A 62 0.83 1.27 4.59
C VAL A 62 -0.46 1.97 4.16
N GLN A 63 -1.18 1.39 3.20
CA GLN A 63 -2.42 1.94 2.70
C GLN A 63 -3.56 1.86 3.72
N LEU A 64 -3.64 0.79 4.51
CA LEU A 64 -4.54 0.66 5.65
C LEU A 64 -4.31 1.80 6.65
N GLY A 65 -3.07 2.01 7.10
CA GLY A 65 -2.74 3.10 8.02
C GLY A 65 -3.10 4.48 7.46
N SER A 66 -2.70 4.76 6.22
CA SER A 66 -2.97 6.03 5.53
C SER A 66 -4.48 6.29 5.36
N ASN A 67 -5.23 5.29 4.89
CA ASN A 67 -6.67 5.41 4.67
C ASN A 67 -7.43 5.52 5.99
N LEU A 68 -7.07 4.73 7.01
CA LEU A 68 -7.70 4.77 8.32
C LEU A 68 -7.50 6.12 9.01
N PHE A 69 -6.31 6.70 8.90
CA PHE A 69 -6.04 8.05 9.42
C PHE A 69 -6.99 9.09 8.80
N ARG A 70 -7.14 9.07 7.46
CA ARG A 70 -8.07 9.97 6.75
C ARG A 70 -9.53 9.69 7.10
N ALA A 71 -9.92 8.42 7.17
CA ALA A 71 -11.27 8.03 7.57
C ALA A 71 -11.58 8.52 9.00
N GLY A 72 -10.62 8.44 9.92
CA GLY A 72 -10.73 8.97 11.28
C GLY A 72 -10.94 10.49 11.32
N LEU A 73 -10.17 11.25 10.53
CA LEU A 73 -10.34 12.70 10.39
C LEU A 73 -11.72 13.09 9.85
N MET A 74 -12.25 12.30 8.90
CA MET A 74 -13.51 12.59 8.21
C MET A 74 -14.72 11.82 8.76
N ILE A 75 -14.57 11.12 9.88
CA ILE A 75 -15.50 10.10 10.37
C ILE A 75 -16.96 10.60 10.51
N ARG A 76 -17.13 11.87 10.91
CA ARG A 76 -18.46 12.52 11.08
C ARG A 76 -19.13 12.90 9.76
N HIS A 77 -18.38 12.95 8.67
CA HIS A 77 -18.85 13.30 7.33
C HIS A 77 -18.98 12.06 6.43
N CYS A 78 -18.75 10.86 6.97
CA CYS A 78 -18.83 9.60 6.24
C CYS A 78 -20.28 9.11 6.11
N HIS A 79 -20.68 8.74 4.89
CA HIS A 79 -21.90 7.99 4.65
C HIS A 79 -21.62 6.49 4.81
N TRP A 80 -22.02 5.94 5.96
CA TRP A 80 -21.63 4.60 6.42
C TRP A 80 -22.13 3.39 5.62
N PRO A 81 -23.37 3.34 5.10
CA PRO A 81 -23.88 2.13 4.43
C PRO A 81 -22.98 1.59 3.30
N PRO A 82 -22.55 2.39 2.30
CA PRO A 82 -21.64 1.91 1.26
C PRO A 82 -20.24 1.57 1.79
N ILE A 83 -19.77 2.28 2.83
CA ILE A 83 -18.46 2.00 3.45
C ILE A 83 -18.46 0.62 4.10
N LEU A 84 -19.51 0.26 4.83
CA LEU A 84 -19.59 -1.05 5.48
C LEU A 84 -19.73 -2.18 4.46
N ALA A 85 -20.53 -1.98 3.41
CA ALA A 85 -20.63 -2.95 2.31
C ALA A 85 -19.27 -3.13 1.60
N PHE A 86 -18.58 -2.02 1.30
CA PHE A 86 -17.25 -2.05 0.70
C PHE A 86 -16.22 -2.72 1.60
N ALA A 87 -16.24 -2.44 2.91
CA ALA A 87 -15.32 -3.02 3.88
C ALA A 87 -15.53 -4.55 4.00
N GLY A 88 -16.77 -5.00 4.05
CA GLY A 88 -17.08 -6.44 4.06
C GLY A 88 -16.60 -7.16 2.81
N GLY A 89 -16.90 -6.60 1.63
CA GLY A 89 -16.41 -7.13 0.35
C GLY A 89 -14.89 -7.12 0.25
N SER A 90 -14.26 -6.02 0.70
CA SER A 90 -12.80 -5.87 0.70
C SER A 90 -12.11 -6.85 1.66
N ALA A 91 -12.71 -7.13 2.83
CA ALA A 91 -12.18 -8.13 3.75
C ALA A 91 -12.23 -9.53 3.14
N ALA A 92 -13.37 -9.91 2.53
CA ALA A 92 -13.48 -11.18 1.83
C ALA A 92 -12.49 -11.28 0.65
N GLY A 93 -12.38 -10.21 -0.15
CA GLY A 93 -11.42 -10.13 -1.26
C GLY A 93 -9.97 -10.19 -0.81
N ALA A 94 -9.62 -9.56 0.32
CA ALA A 94 -8.27 -9.60 0.87
C ALA A 94 -7.91 -10.99 1.39
N VAL A 95 -8.85 -11.72 2.01
CA VAL A 95 -8.63 -13.11 2.44
C VAL A 95 -8.40 -14.02 1.23
N LEU A 96 -9.29 -13.97 0.24
CA LEU A 96 -9.18 -14.80 -0.95
C LEU A 96 -7.95 -14.44 -1.80
N GLY A 97 -7.74 -13.15 -2.03
CA GLY A 97 -6.61 -12.63 -2.79
C GLY A 97 -5.28 -12.89 -2.09
N GLY A 98 -5.22 -12.74 -0.76
CA GLY A 98 -4.04 -13.04 0.03
C GLY A 98 -3.66 -14.52 -0.02
N ALA A 99 -4.65 -15.43 0.01
CA ALA A 99 -4.42 -16.87 -0.12
C ALA A 99 -3.81 -17.25 -1.48
N VAL A 100 -4.14 -16.53 -2.56
CA VAL A 100 -3.57 -16.75 -3.89
C VAL A 100 -2.24 -16.03 -4.07
N ALA A 101 -2.12 -14.80 -3.54
CA ALA A 101 -0.99 -13.91 -3.81
C ALA A 101 0.36 -14.45 -3.29
N ILE A 102 0.35 -15.25 -2.23
CA ILE A 102 1.55 -15.85 -1.65
C ILE A 102 2.19 -16.92 -2.54
N ASP A 103 1.39 -17.57 -3.40
CA ASP A 103 1.85 -18.66 -4.28
C ASP A 103 2.20 -18.15 -5.68
N LEU A 104 2.02 -16.85 -5.95
CA LEU A 104 2.30 -16.28 -7.26
C LEU A 104 3.81 -16.18 -7.54
N PRO A 105 4.27 -16.55 -8.75
CA PRO A 105 5.65 -16.33 -9.12
C PRO A 105 5.93 -14.82 -9.19
N PRO A 106 7.13 -14.36 -8.78
CA PRO A 106 7.47 -12.93 -8.70
C PRO A 106 7.19 -12.14 -9.98
N GLY A 107 7.45 -12.74 -11.15
CA GLY A 107 7.18 -12.10 -12.44
C GLY A 107 5.70 -11.85 -12.70
N ALA A 108 4.82 -12.75 -12.27
CA ALA A 108 3.37 -12.55 -12.42
C ALA A 108 2.87 -11.40 -11.53
N VAL A 109 3.40 -11.29 -10.30
CA VAL A 109 3.10 -10.17 -9.40
C VAL A 109 3.50 -8.85 -10.05
N LEU A 110 4.72 -8.74 -10.57
CA LEU A 110 5.21 -7.51 -11.20
C LEU A 110 4.45 -7.14 -12.47
N ILE A 111 4.12 -8.11 -13.32
CA ILE A 111 3.30 -7.88 -14.52
C ILE A 111 1.90 -7.41 -14.12
N GLY A 112 1.26 -8.08 -13.15
CA GLY A 112 -0.07 -7.70 -12.67
C GLY A 112 -0.10 -6.30 -12.07
N VAL A 113 0.89 -5.95 -11.25
CA VAL A 113 1.04 -4.61 -10.67
C VAL A 113 1.32 -3.57 -11.76
N GLY A 114 2.22 -3.87 -12.69
CA GLY A 114 2.52 -2.97 -13.81
C GLY A 114 1.28 -2.71 -14.68
N ALA A 115 0.51 -3.74 -14.99
CA ALA A 115 -0.76 -3.61 -15.70
C ALA A 115 -1.76 -2.75 -14.91
N PHE A 116 -1.93 -3.00 -13.61
CA PHE A 116 -2.79 -2.19 -12.74
C PHE A 116 -2.39 -0.71 -12.65
N VAL A 117 -1.10 -0.39 -12.77
CA VAL A 117 -0.63 1.01 -12.73
C VAL A 117 -0.88 1.72 -14.06
N ILE A 118 -0.84 1.00 -15.19
CA ILE A 118 -0.98 1.58 -16.54
C ILE A 118 -2.44 1.72 -16.98
N PHE A 119 -3.33 0.83 -16.52
CA PHE A 119 -4.74 0.73 -16.94
C PHE A 119 -5.69 0.98 -15.78
#